data_AF-A0A6I6RWD0-F1
#
_entry.id   AF-A0A6I6RWD0-F1
#
_cell.length_a   1.000
_cell.length_b   1.000
_cell.length_c   1.000
_cell.angle_alpha   90.00
_cell.angle_beta   90.00
_cell.angle_gamma   90.00
#
_symmetry.space_group_name_H-M   'P 1'
#
loop_
_entity.id
_entity.type
_entity.pdbx_description
1 polymer ?
#
loop_
_entity_poly.entity_id
_entity_poly.type
_entity_poly.pdbx_seq_one_letter_code
_entity_poly.pdbx_strand_id
1 'polypeptide(L)' 'MKGIAVGIFLAIVGVILWLTTKEVETPVISLHKAGLVLAIVGGAEALFALLGLGKKSNK' A
#
# COMPACT_ATOMS: atom_id res chain seq x y z
N MET A 1 16.37 -1.72 0.99
CA MET A 1 15.58 -2.74 1.73
C MET A 1 14.47 -2.11 2.57
N LYS A 2 14.74 -1.11 3.42
CA LYS A 2 13.70 -0.49 4.28
C LYS A 2 12.47 0.04 3.51
N GLY A 3 12.66 0.73 2.38
CA GLY A 3 11.54 1.26 1.58
C GLY A 3 10.65 0.19 0.94
N ILE A 4 11.22 -0.95 0.54
CA ILE A 4 10.43 -2.08 -0.01
C ILE A 4 9.57 -2.68 1.10
N ALA A 5 10.14 -2.89 2.29
CA ALA A 5 9.42 -3.44 3.43
C ALA A 5 8.27 -2.51 3.89
N VAL A 6 8.49 -1.19 3.90
CA VAL A 6 7.46 -0.20 4.23
C VAL A 6 6.33 -0.19 3.20
N GLY A 7 6.67 -0.18 1.90
CA GLY A 7 5.67 -0.22 0.83
C GLY A 7 4.83 -1.51 0.87
N ILE A 8 5.47 -2.67 1.08
CA ILE A 8 4.77 -3.95 1.21
C ILE A 8 3.85 -3.94 2.43
N PHE A 9 4.34 -3.45 3.57
CA PHE A 9 3.53 -3.37 4.79
C PHE A 9 2.29 -2.49 4.61
N LEU A 10 2.46 -1.30 4.03
CA LEU A 10 1.35 -0.40 3.70
C LEU A 10 0.35 -1.05 2.74
N ALA A 11 0.84 -1.76 1.72
CA ALA A 11 -0.01 -2.46 0.77
C ALA A 11 -0.87 -3.51 1.48
N ILE A 12 -0.26 -4.33 2.34
CA ILE A 12 -0.94 -5.38 3.11
C ILE A 12 -2.00 -4.77 4.04
N VAL A 13 -1.64 -3.74 4.81
CA VAL A 13 -2.59 -3.07 5.72
C VAL A 13 -3.76 -2.47 4.96
N GLY A 14 -3.50 -1.84 3.80
CA GLY A 14 -4.54 -1.31 2.93
C GLY A 14 -5.48 -2.39 2.41
N VAL A 15 -4.95 -3.54 1.99
CA VAL A 15 -5.75 -4.68 1.55
C VAL A 15 -6.61 -5.24 2.69
N ILE A 16 -6.05 -5.38 3.89
CA ILE A 16 -6.79 -5.85 5.06
C ILE A 16 -7.97 -4.91 5.35
N LEU A 17 -7.72 -3.59 5.38
CA LEU A 17 -8.78 -2.59 5.56
C LEU A 17 -9.84 -2.70 4.46
N TRP A 18 -9.43 -2.80 3.20
CA TRP A 18 -10.35 -2.91 2.07
C TRP A 18 -11.25 -4.15 2.19
N LEU A 19 -10.69 -5.31 2.51
CA LEU A 19 -11.45 -6.56 2.58
C LEU A 19 -12.37 -6.64 3.81
N THR A 20 -11.97 -6.05 4.94
CA THR A 20 -12.69 -6.21 6.22
C THR A 20 -13.72 -5.13 6.50
N THR A 21 -13.67 -3.98 5.83
CA THR A 21 -14.48 -2.81 6.20
C THR A 21 -15.57 -2.45 5.19
N LYS A 22 -15.91 -3.35 4.26
CA LYS A 22 -16.98 -3.14 3.26
C LYS A 22 -18.32 -2.73 3.87
N GLU A 23 -18.68 -3.37 4.98
CA GLU A 23 -19.97 -3.22 5.66
C GLU A 23 -19.91 -2.15 6.77
N VAL A 24 -18.76 -1.49 6.96
CA VAL A 24 -18.59 -0.50 8.02
C VAL A 24 -19.07 0.85 7.54
N GLU A 25 -20.30 1.19 7.90
CA GLU A 25 -20.85 2.52 7.69
C GLU A 25 -20.12 3.53 8.57
N THR A 26 -19.33 4.38 7.93
CA THR A 26 -18.54 5.41 8.59
C THR A 26 -19.09 6.77 8.15
N PRO A 27 -19.38 7.69 9.09
CA PRO A 27 -20.20 8.87 8.83
C PRO A 27 -19.54 9.94 7.94
N VAL A 28 -18.23 9.87 7.71
CA VAL A 28 -17.48 10.93 7.00
C VAL A 28 -16.52 10.38 5.96
N ILE A 29 -15.82 9.26 6.25
CA ILE A 29 -14.79 8.69 5.37
C ILE A 29 -14.94 7.17 5.36
N SER A 30 -15.21 6.61 4.18
CA SER A 30 -15.28 5.16 3.99
C SER A 30 -13.92 4.51 4.22
N LEU A 31 -13.81 3.74 5.31
CA LEU A 31 -12.61 2.97 5.64
C LEU A 31 -12.26 1.95 4.53
N HIS A 32 -13.28 1.42 3.86
CA HIS A 32 -13.12 0.53 2.70
C HIS A 32 -12.36 1.23 1.56
N LYS A 33 -12.79 2.44 1.19
CA LYS A 33 -12.12 3.22 0.13
C LYS A 33 -10.73 3.68 0.57
N ALA A 34 -10.57 4.07 1.83
CA ALA A 34 -9.26 4.44 2.38
C ALA A 34 -8.28 3.26 2.33
N GLY A 35 -8.74 2.05 2.66
CA GLY A 35 -7.96 0.82 2.54
C GLY A 35 -7.48 0.56 1.11
N LEU A 36 -8.36 0.74 0.11
CA LEU A 36 -7.99 0.60 -1.30
C LEU A 36 -6.90 1.61 -1.72
N VAL A 37 -7.06 2.88 -1.33
CA VAL A 37 -6.05 3.92 -1.63
C VAL A 37 -4.72 3.57 -0.98
N LEU A 38 -4.74 3.15 0.29
CA LEU A 38 -3.54 2.75 1.02
C LEU A 38 -2.84 1.55 0.37
N ALA A 39 -3.62 0.58 -0.11
CA ALA A 39 -3.11 -0.59 -0.83
C ALA A 39 -2.35 -0.19 -2.10
N ILE A 40 -2.94 0.72 -2.89
CA ILE A 40 -2.35 1.23 -4.14
C ILE A 40 -1.08 2.03 -3.86
N VAL A 41 -1.10 2.93 -2.88
CA VAL A 41 0.06 3.77 -2.53
C VAL A 41 1.21 2.90 -2.01
N GLY A 42 0.94 1.96 -1.11
CA GLY A 42 1.96 1.02 -0.62
C GLY A 42 2.54 0.16 -1.74
N GLY A 43 1.68 -0.34 -2.64
CA GLY A 43 2.11 -1.09 -3.81
C GLY A 43 3.00 -0.28 -4.76
N ALA A 44 2.61 0.98 -5.03
CA ALA A 44 3.40 1.90 -5.83
C ALA A 44 4.76 2.21 -5.19
N GLU A 45 4.80 2.41 -3.87
CA GLU A 45 6.03 2.69 -3.13
C GLU A 45 6.97 1.47 -3.12
N ALA A 46 6.42 0.26 -2.97
CA ALA A 46 7.18 -0.98 -3.09
C ALA A 46 7.78 -1.16 -4.51
N LEU A 47 6.97 -0.94 -5.55
CA LEU A 47 7.40 -0.97 -6.95
C LEU A 47 8.50 0.06 -7.22
N PHE A 48 8.31 1.29 -6.75
CA PHE A 48 9.28 2.37 -6.95
C PHE A 48 10.61 2.06 -6.24
N ALA A 49 10.56 1.54 -5.02
CA ALA A 49 11.74 1.13 -4.28
C ALA A 49 12.46 -0.05 -4.94
N LEU A 50 11.73 -1.00 -5.54
CA LEU A 50 12.30 -2.11 -6.32
C LEU A 50 12.97 -1.63 -7.60
N LEU A 51 12.31 -0.77 -8.38
CA LEU A 51 12.85 -0.20 -9.61
C LEU A 51 14.08 0.67 -9.34
N GLY A 52 14.06 1.46 -8.26
CA GLY A 52 15.22 2.24 -7.81
C GLY A 52 16.41 1.36 -7.39
N LEU A 53 16.15 0.20 -6.78
CA LEU A 53 17.18 -0.78 -6.43
C LEU A 53 17.80 -1.42 -7.68
N GLY A 54 16.98 -1.83 -8.66
CA GLY A 54 17.45 -2.41 -9.92
C GLY A 54 18.29 -1.44 -10.73
N LYS A 55 17.93 -0.15 -10.73
CA LYS A 55 18.69 0.91 -11.41
C LYS A 55 20.04 1.23 -10.73
N LYS A 56 20.16 1.01 -9.42
CA LYS A 56 21.43 1.14 -8.69
C LYS A 56 22.36 -0.06 -8.87
N SER A 57 21.81 -1.25 -9.13
CA SER A 57 22.57 -2.48 -9.32
C SER A 57 23.14 -2.64 -10.73
N ASN A 58 22.63 -1.91 -11.72
CA ASN A 58 23.05 -1.98 -13.13
C ASN A 58 24.07 -0.88 -13.50
N LYS A 59 24.83 -0.39 -12.51
CA LYS A 59 25.84 0.66 -12.65
C LYS A 59 27.09 0.22 -11.92
#